data_AF-A0A448MNR6-F1
#
_entry.id   AF-A0A448MNR6-F1
#
_cell.length_a   1.000
_cell.length_b   1.000
_cell.length_c   1.000
_cell.angle_alpha   90.00
_cell.angle_beta   90.00
_cell.angle_gamma   90.00
#
_symmetry.space_group_name_H-M   'P 1'
#
loop_
_entity.id
_entity.type
_entity.pdbx_description
1 polymer ?
#
loop_
_entity_poly.entity_id
_entity_poly.type
_entity_poly.pdbx_seq_one_letter_code
_entity_poly.pdbx_strand_id
1 'polypeptide(L)' 'MAPPNKPHRYELYIYALDTKLNLKPGFRYNDLHFTMQGHILDKAYLVGTYDSK' A
#
# COMPACT_ATOMS: atom_id res chain seq x y z
N MET A 1 -5.13 -7.21 12.73
CA MET A 1 -5.62 -8.61 12.72
C MET A 1 -4.39 -9.49 12.81
N ALA A 2 -4.25 -10.24 13.90
CA ALA A 2 -3.16 -11.22 14.02
C ALA A 2 -3.37 -12.32 12.97
N PRO A 3 -2.29 -12.89 12.40
CA PRO A 3 -2.39 -14.03 11.51
C PRO A 3 -3.16 -15.15 12.21
N PRO A 4 -4.22 -15.73 11.63
CA PRO A 4 -5.01 -16.73 12.35
C PRO A 4 -4.36 -18.11 12.36
N ASN A 5 -3.47 -18.42 11.40
CA ASN A 5 -3.02 -19.79 11.15
C ASN A 5 -1.50 -19.94 10.96
N LYS A 6 -0.82 -18.96 10.34
CA LYS A 6 0.61 -19.00 9.99
C LYS A 6 1.16 -17.57 9.94
N PRO A 7 2.49 -17.36 10.07
CA PRO A 7 3.08 -16.04 9.87
C PRO A 7 2.64 -15.41 8.55
N HIS A 8 2.13 -14.19 8.62
CA HIS A 8 1.78 -13.42 7.42
C HIS A 8 2.96 -12.53 7.02
N ARG A 9 3.18 -12.43 5.72
CA ARG A 9 4.04 -11.42 5.12
C ARG A 9 3.20 -10.17 4.84
N TYR A 10 3.60 -9.06 5.41
CA TYR A 10 3.00 -7.75 5.18
C TYR A 10 3.92 -6.95 4.28
N GLU A 11 3.38 -6.49 3.16
CA GLU A 11 4.10 -5.66 2.21
C GLU A 11 3.64 -4.22 2.37
N LEU A 12 4.58 -3.34 2.70
CA LEU A 12 4.35 -1.91 2.80
C LEU A 12 4.95 -1.26 1.58
N TYR A 13 4.10 -0.64 0.77
CA TYR A 13 4.50 0.10 -0.42
C TYR A 13 4.48 1.61 -0.12
N ILE A 14 5.54 2.30 -0.51
CA ILE A 14 5.67 3.76 -0.40
C ILE A 14 5.86 4.30 -1.82
N TYR A 15 5.09 5.32 -2.17
CA TYR A 15 5.17 6.01 -3.45
C TYR A 15 5.43 7.50 -3.20
N ALA A 16 6.46 8.03 -3.84
CA ALA A 16 6.66 9.48 -3.93
C ALA A 16 5.89 9.99 -5.15
N LEU A 17 5.02 10.98 -4.95
CA LEU A 17 4.18 11.55 -6.00
C LEU A 17 4.51 13.03 -6.20
N ASP A 18 4.40 13.50 -7.44
CA ASP A 18 4.53 14.93 -7.77
C ASP A 18 3.25 15.74 -7.51
N THR A 19 2.15 15.07 -7.16
CA THR A 19 0.83 15.68 -7.02
C THR A 19 0.07 15.15 -5.79
N LYS A 20 -0.97 15.88 -5.39
CA LYS A 20 -1.95 15.43 -4.41
C LYS A 20 -3.10 14.72 -5.11
N LEU A 21 -3.45 13.53 -4.62
CA LEU A 21 -4.56 12.75 -5.17
C LEU A 21 -5.90 13.29 -4.66
N ASN A 22 -6.89 13.44 -5.54
CA ASN A 22 -8.25 13.84 -5.20
C ASN A 22 -9.15 12.62 -4.99
N LEU A 23 -8.83 11.77 -4.01
CA LEU A 23 -9.60 10.56 -3.68
C LEU A 23 -10.62 10.85 -2.59
N LYS A 24 -11.85 10.36 -2.76
CA LYS A 24 -12.89 10.45 -1.74
C LYS A 24 -12.70 9.37 -0.66
N PRO A 25 -13.06 9.63 0.61
CA PRO A 25 -13.06 8.60 1.65
C PRO A 25 -13.84 7.35 1.22
N GLY A 26 -13.27 6.17 1.47
CA GLY A 26 -13.84 4.88 1.05
C GLY A 26 -13.46 4.42 -0.36
N PHE A 27 -12.50 5.08 -1.02
CA PHE A 27 -11.96 4.64 -2.31
C PHE A 27 -11.38 3.22 -2.27
N ARG A 28 -11.37 2.54 -3.41
CA ARG A 28 -10.83 1.18 -3.56
C ARG A 28 -9.35 1.23 -3.88
N TYR A 29 -8.62 0.16 -3.56
CA TYR A 29 -7.19 0.06 -3.84
C TYR A 29 -6.83 0.32 -5.32
N ASN A 30 -7.68 -0.10 -6.26
CA ASN A 30 -7.45 0.16 -7.68
C ASN A 30 -7.59 1.64 -8.04
N ASP A 31 -8.51 2.37 -7.40
CA ASP A 31 -8.70 3.80 -7.64
C ASP A 31 -7.43 4.59 -7.28
N LEU A 32 -6.78 4.20 -6.18
CA LEU A 32 -5.48 4.73 -5.80
C LEU A 32 -4.43 4.50 -6.89
N HIS A 33 -4.28 3.25 -7.37
CA HIS A 33 -3.31 2.91 -8.41
C HIS A 33 -3.54 3.66 -9.72
N PHE A 34 -4.78 3.72 -10.19
CA PHE A 34 -5.10 4.45 -11.41
C PHE A 34 -4.84 5.95 -11.27
N THR A 35 -5.15 6.55 -10.12
CA THR A 35 -4.94 7.99 -9.90
C THR A 35 -3.44 8.33 -9.73
N MET A 36 -2.64 7.41 -9.20
CA MET A 36 -1.18 7.57 -9.12
C MET A 36 -0.46 7.42 -10.46
N GLN A 37 -1.08 6.76 -11.45
CA GLN A 37 -0.42 6.46 -12.72
C GLN A 37 0.02 7.75 -13.42
N GLY A 38 1.30 7.80 -13.82
CA GLY A 38 1.91 8.99 -14.43
C GLY A 38 2.44 10.03 -13.44
N HIS A 39 2.18 9.87 -12.14
CA HIS A 39 2.59 10.81 -11.08
C HIS A 39 3.65 10.24 -10.12
N ILE A 40 4.02 8.96 -10.28
CA ILE A 40 5.00 8.30 -9.41
C ILE A 40 6.41 8.75 -9.80
N LEU A 41 7.07 9.45 -8.89
CA LEU A 41 8.47 9.87 -9.00
C LEU A 41 9.43 8.78 -8.54
N ASP A 42 9.08 8.08 -7.46
CA ASP A 42 9.87 6.97 -6.92
C ASP A 42 8.98 6.00 -6.13
N LYS A 43 9.48 4.77 -5.91
CA LYS A 43 8.81 3.74 -5.15
C LYS A 43 9.79 2.95 -4.28
N ALA A 44 9.35 2.64 -3.08
CA ALA A 44 10.04 1.71 -2.19
C ALA A 44 9.05 0.71 -1.62
N TYR A 45 9.55 -0.44 -1.19
CA TYR A 45 8.75 -1.39 -0.45
C TYR A 45 9.55 -2.05 0.65
N LEU A 46 8.84 -2.46 1.69
CA LEU A 46 9.36 -3.23 2.80
C LEU A 46 8.47 -4.46 3.00
N VAL A 47 9.10 -5.58 3.35
CA VAL A 47 8.39 -6.78 3.77
C VAL A 47 8.65 -7.02 5.25
N GLY A 48 7.59 -7.06 6.04
CA GLY A 48 7.60 -7.50 7.43
C GLY A 48 6.91 -8.84 7.60
N THR A 49 7.32 -9.63 8.58
CA THR A 49 6.59 -10.85 8.99
C THR A 49 6.08 -10.68 10.40
N TYR A 50 4.84 -11.08 10.64
CA TYR A 50 4.27 -11.15 11.99
C TYR A 50 3.64 -12.53 12.19
N ASP A 51 3.92 -13.14 13.34
CA ASP A 51 3.37 -14.44 13.75
C ASP A 51 2.16 -14.22 14.68
N SER A 52 1.32 -15.25 14.80
CA SER A 52 0.15 -15.28 15.66
C SER A 52 0.47 -15.56 17.14
N LYS A 53 1.75 -15.84 17.44
CA LYS A 53 2.25 -16.19 18.78
C LYS A 53 2.97 -15.02 19.43
#